data_AF-G4AB18-F1
#
_entry.id   AF-G4AB18-F1
#
_cell.length_a   1.000
_cell.length_b   1.000
_cell.length_c   1.000
_cell.angle_alpha   90.00
_cell.angle_beta   90.00
_cell.angle_gamma   90.00
#
_symmetry.space_group_name_H-M   'P 1'
#
loop_
_entity.id
_entity.type
_entity.pdbx_description
1 polymer ?
#
loop_
_entity_poly.entity_id
_entity_poly.type
_entity_poly.pdbx_seq_one_letter_code
_entity_poly.pdbx_strand_id
1 'polypeptide(L)'
;MFSFKSKFNPIRIWEDYEKRKQTYKQLAENYHCSVRTIQRYLDKAPKTTLNPPQQHQLNILADVTFFGRDFGILVLLDSLSGKVIYHQIVKTEKDVYYKMAFNRLREKGYVIQSITCDGRRGVLKDLFNTPTQMCQFHMVTIVMRALRKKH
;
A
#
# COMPACT_ATOMS: atom_id res chain seq x y z
N MET A 1 -26.37 -34.98 9.80
CA MET A 1 -26.34 -34.20 11.07
C MET A 1 -25.76 -32.83 10.76
N PHE A 2 -26.60 -31.83 10.50
CA PHE A 2 -26.14 -30.45 10.29
C PHE A 2 -25.80 -29.86 11.66
N SER A 3 -24.53 -29.96 12.06
CA SER A 3 -24.04 -29.23 13.23
C SER A 3 -24.22 -27.74 12.95
N PHE A 4 -25.06 -27.07 13.74
CA PHE A 4 -25.10 -25.62 13.84
C PHE A 4 -23.73 -25.15 14.35
N LYS A 5 -22.75 -25.01 13.45
CA LYS A 5 -21.47 -24.42 13.78
C LYS A 5 -21.74 -22.98 14.19
N SER A 6 -21.38 -22.63 15.42
CA SER A 6 -21.35 -21.26 15.92
C SER A 6 -20.78 -20.34 14.84
N LYS A 7 -21.49 -19.26 14.51
CA LYS A 7 -21.08 -18.30 13.49
C LYS A 7 -19.66 -17.82 13.81
N PHE A 8 -18.70 -18.11 12.92
CA PHE A 8 -17.31 -17.72 13.15
C PHE A 8 -17.21 -16.20 13.26
N ASN A 9 -16.30 -15.70 14.11
CA ASN A 9 -16.05 -14.27 14.22
C ASN A 9 -15.18 -13.83 13.01
N PRO A 10 -15.72 -13.02 12.07
CA PRO A 10 -14.97 -12.59 10.89
C PRO A 10 -13.73 -11.76 11.25
N ILE A 11 -13.77 -11.01 12.34
CA ILE A 11 -12.66 -10.18 12.81
C ILE A 11 -11.47 -11.07 13.18
N ARG A 12 -11.73 -12.18 13.88
CA ARG A 12 -10.67 -13.10 14.30
C ARG A 12 -10.02 -13.81 13.11
N ILE A 13 -10.81 -14.24 12.12
CA ILE A 13 -10.29 -14.82 10.88
C ILE A 13 -9.43 -13.80 10.13
N TRP A 14 -9.87 -12.54 10.09
CA TRP A 14 -9.09 -11.45 9.51
C TRP A 14 -7.76 -11.21 10.24
N GLU A 15 -7.77 -11.18 11.57
CA GLU A 15 -6.54 -11.02 12.36
C GLU A 15 -5.56 -12.18 12.18
N ASP A 16 -6.04 -13.42 12.14
CA ASP A 16 -5.20 -14.59 11.88
C ASP A 16 -4.61 -14.54 10.45
N TYR A 17 -5.38 -14.06 9.47
CA TYR A 17 -4.89 -13.85 8.10
C TYR A 17 -3.82 -12.74 8.05
N GLU A 18 -4.11 -11.56 8.59
CA GLU A 18 -3.27 -10.36 8.48
C GLU A 18 -2.04 -10.44 9.39
N LYS A 19 -2.24 -10.70 10.69
CA LYS A 19 -1.17 -10.61 11.71
C LYS A 19 -0.34 -11.89 11.77
N ARG A 20 -0.97 -13.06 11.62
CA ARG A 20 -0.28 -14.37 11.67
C ARG A 20 0.12 -14.89 10.29
N LYS A 21 -0.22 -14.16 9.21
CA LYS A 21 0.14 -14.48 7.82
C LYS A 21 -0.31 -15.89 7.40
N GLN A 22 -1.45 -16.35 7.93
CA GLN A 22 -1.96 -17.69 7.64
C GLN A 22 -2.60 -17.72 6.25
N THR A 23 -2.25 -18.74 5.47
CA THR A 23 -2.88 -18.99 4.16
C THR A 23 -4.33 -19.47 4.32
N TYR A 24 -5.12 -19.41 3.25
CA TYR A 24 -6.49 -19.92 3.28
C TYR A 24 -6.59 -21.40 3.68
N LYS A 25 -5.59 -22.21 3.30
CA LYS A 25 -5.53 -23.63 3.66
C LYS A 25 -5.30 -23.81 5.16
N GLN A 26 -4.33 -23.09 5.71
CA GLN A 26 -4.04 -23.12 7.16
C GLN A 26 -5.23 -22.64 7.98
N LEU A 27 -5.91 -21.57 7.55
CA LEU A 27 -7.13 -21.10 8.19
C LEU A 27 -8.26 -22.14 8.08
N ALA A 28 -8.44 -22.77 6.93
CA ALA A 28 -9.45 -23.79 6.73
C ALA A 28 -9.24 -25.01 7.66
N GLU A 29 -7.98 -25.43 7.83
CA GLU A 29 -7.58 -26.48 8.77
C GLU A 29 -7.84 -26.04 10.22
N ASN A 30 -7.40 -24.86 10.61
CA ASN A 30 -7.54 -24.33 11.98
C ASN A 30 -9.00 -24.13 12.41
N TYR A 31 -9.86 -23.65 11.50
CA TYR A 31 -11.27 -23.39 11.76
C TYR A 31 -12.17 -24.59 11.39
N HIS A 32 -11.57 -25.72 10.99
CA HIS A 32 -12.27 -26.94 10.56
C HIS A 32 -13.41 -26.65 9.57
N CYS A 33 -13.11 -25.89 8.51
CA CYS A 33 -14.07 -25.51 7.49
C CYS A 33 -13.44 -25.55 6.09
N SER A 34 -14.24 -25.31 5.05
CA SER A 34 -13.70 -25.27 3.68
C SER A 34 -12.96 -23.97 3.40
N VAL A 35 -11.97 -24.03 2.50
CA VAL A 35 -11.25 -22.83 1.98
C VAL A 35 -12.24 -21.78 1.45
N ARG A 36 -13.29 -22.22 0.75
CA ARG A 36 -14.36 -21.33 0.24
C ARG A 36 -15.11 -20.60 1.36
N THR A 37 -15.24 -21.23 2.53
CA THR A 37 -15.83 -20.58 3.71
C THR A 37 -14.92 -19.47 4.21
N ILE A 38 -13.62 -19.75 4.41
CA ILE A 38 -12.63 -18.73 4.82
C ILE A 38 -12.64 -17.53 3.88
N GLN A 39 -12.58 -17.75 2.56
CA GLN A 39 -12.64 -16.67 1.57
C GLN A 39 -13.87 -15.78 1.75
N ARG A 40 -15.07 -16.37 1.87
CA ARG A 40 -16.31 -15.61 2.10
C ARG A 40 -16.30 -14.79 3.39
N TYR A 41 -15.58 -15.22 4.42
CA TYR A 41 -15.44 -14.46 5.66
C TYR A 41 -14.43 -13.33 5.52
N LEU A 42 -13.30 -13.57 4.84
CA LEU A 42 -12.29 -12.54 4.55
C LEU A 42 -12.82 -11.46 3.59
N ASP A 43 -13.63 -11.83 2.59
CA ASP A 43 -14.27 -10.87 1.68
C ASP A 43 -15.23 -9.91 2.41
N LYS A 44 -15.77 -10.36 3.55
CA LYS A 44 -16.64 -9.58 4.44
C LYS A 44 -15.88 -8.85 5.54
N ALA A 45 -14.57 -9.05 5.64
CA ALA A 45 -13.76 -8.40 6.65
C ALA A 45 -13.83 -6.87 6.51
N PRO A 46 -13.67 -6.14 7.63
CA PRO A 46 -13.73 -4.68 7.60
C PRO A 46 -12.65 -4.13 6.67
N LYS A 47 -13.07 -3.26 5.75
CA LYS A 47 -12.16 -2.49 4.90
C LYS A 47 -11.81 -1.21 5.63
N THR A 48 -10.57 -1.10 6.10
CA THR A 48 -10.09 0.10 6.78
C THR A 48 -10.19 1.29 5.82
N THR A 49 -10.98 2.29 6.19
CA THR A 49 -10.99 3.58 5.50
C THR A 49 -9.66 4.29 5.72
N LEU A 50 -9.18 4.94 4.67
CA LEU A 50 -8.03 5.83 4.79
C LEU A 50 -8.31 6.92 5.83
N ASN A 51 -7.36 7.12 6.74
CA ASN A 51 -7.42 8.25 7.64
C ASN A 51 -7.16 9.52 6.82
N PRO A 52 -7.99 10.57 6.96
CA PRO A 52 -7.65 11.85 6.35
C PRO A 52 -6.34 12.35 6.97
N PRO A 53 -5.49 13.04 6.18
CA PRO A 53 -4.34 13.74 6.74
C PRO A 53 -4.77 14.66 7.89
N GLN A 54 -4.01 14.62 8.98
CA GLN A 54 -4.27 15.45 10.17
C GLN A 54 -3.89 16.91 9.93
N GLN A 55 -2.89 17.14 9.09
CA GLN A 55 -2.39 18.46 8.72
C GLN A 55 -2.79 18.81 7.30
N HIS A 56 -2.94 20.10 7.05
CA HIS A 56 -3.22 20.62 5.72
C HIS A 56 -1.98 20.58 4.80
N GLN A 57 -0.80 20.71 5.40
CA GLN A 57 0.49 20.62 4.74
C GLN A 57 1.00 19.18 4.78
N LEU A 58 1.41 18.66 3.63
CA LEU A 58 1.78 17.25 3.47
C LEU A 58 3.22 17.11 2.98
N ASN A 59 3.95 16.21 3.63
CA ASN A 59 5.25 15.73 3.18
C ASN A 59 5.09 14.27 2.77
N ILE A 60 5.08 14.00 1.46
CA ILE A 60 4.62 12.73 0.94
C ILE A 60 5.80 11.79 0.70
N LEU A 61 5.70 10.57 1.22
CA LEU A 61 6.48 9.42 0.76
C LEU A 61 5.63 8.62 -0.23
N ALA A 62 6.11 8.47 -1.46
CA ALA A 62 5.40 7.77 -2.53
C ALA A 62 6.19 6.54 -2.98
N ASP A 63 5.52 5.38 -3.03
CA ASP A 63 6.11 4.15 -3.51
C ASP A 63 5.08 3.25 -4.22
N VAL A 64 5.54 2.40 -5.14
CA VAL A 64 4.71 1.39 -5.80
C VAL A 64 5.31 0.01 -5.54
N THR A 65 4.57 -0.82 -4.80
CA THR A 65 4.95 -2.21 -4.58
C THR A 65 4.17 -3.13 -5.53
N PHE A 66 4.87 -3.96 -6.30
CA PHE A 66 4.26 -4.95 -7.21
C PHE A 66 4.06 -6.32 -6.55
N PHE A 67 2.90 -6.92 -6.79
CA PHE A 67 2.53 -8.27 -6.35
C PHE A 67 2.48 -9.19 -7.56
N GLY A 68 3.55 -9.97 -7.75
CA GLY A 68 3.70 -10.79 -8.94
C GLY A 68 3.85 -9.94 -10.22
N ARG A 69 3.25 -10.40 -11.32
CA ARG A 69 3.23 -9.67 -12.61
C ARG A 69 1.87 -9.03 -12.91
N ASP A 70 0.92 -9.14 -11.98
CA ASP A 70 -0.49 -8.85 -12.24
C ASP A 70 -0.86 -7.40 -11.91
N PHE A 71 -0.41 -6.93 -10.74
CA PHE A 71 -0.71 -5.58 -10.27
C PHE A 71 0.33 -5.06 -9.28
N GLY A 72 0.31 -3.76 -9.06
CA GLY A 72 0.99 -3.08 -7.96
C GLY A 72 0.05 -2.16 -7.21
N ILE A 73 0.51 -1.71 -6.06
CA ILE A 73 -0.22 -0.76 -5.21
C ILE A 73 0.66 0.48 -5.07
N LEU A 74 0.21 1.60 -5.62
CA LEU A 74 0.74 2.92 -5.32
C LEU A 74 0.24 3.32 -3.94
N VAL A 75 1.16 3.68 -3.05
CA VAL A 75 0.87 4.14 -1.69
C VAL A 75 1.50 5.52 -1.50
N LEU A 76 0.70 6.46 -0.98
CA LEU A 76 1.19 7.74 -0.48
C LEU A 76 1.03 7.77 1.04
N LEU A 77 2.14 8.01 1.72
CA LEU A 77 2.22 8.13 3.16
C LEU A 77 2.60 9.56 3.53
N ASP A 78 1.92 10.12 4.53
CA ASP A 78 2.36 11.37 5.15
C ASP A 78 3.52 11.06 6.09
N SER A 79 4.69 11.65 5.82
CA SER A 79 5.93 11.37 6.56
C SER A 79 5.85 11.85 8.01
N LEU A 80 5.06 12.87 8.31
CA LEU A 80 4.91 13.42 9.65
C LEU A 80 4.02 12.53 10.51
N SER A 81 2.85 12.14 10.01
CA SER A 81 1.93 11.29 10.78
C SER A 81 2.26 9.80 10.70
N GLY A 82 3.08 9.37 9.75
CA GLY A 82 3.36 7.95 9.48
C GLY A 82 2.15 7.18 8.93
N LYS A 83 1.11 7.86 8.44
CA LYS A 83 -0.15 7.23 8.01
C LYS A 83 -0.26 7.23 6.49
N VAL A 84 -0.82 6.15 5.96
CA VAL A 84 -1.22 6.10 4.56
C VAL A 84 -2.41 7.04 4.35
N ILE A 85 -2.26 7.99 3.44
CA ILE A 85 -3.26 9.01 3.11
C ILE A 85 -3.92 8.76 1.74
N TYR A 86 -3.29 7.95 0.90
CA TYR A 86 -3.82 7.54 -0.39
C TYR A 86 -3.25 6.19 -0.82
N HIS A 87 -4.06 5.37 -1.47
CA HIS A 87 -3.58 4.20 -2.20
C HIS A 87 -4.37 3.98 -3.49
N GLN A 88 -3.74 3.34 -4.47
CA GLN A 88 -4.38 2.98 -5.74
C GLN A 88 -3.76 1.71 -6.32
N ILE A 89 -4.61 0.80 -6.82
CA ILE A 89 -4.17 -0.36 -7.59
C ILE A 89 -3.77 0.11 -9.00
N VAL A 90 -2.59 -0.29 -9.44
CA VAL A 90 -2.02 0.02 -10.75
C VAL A 90 -1.56 -1.24 -11.46
N LYS A 91 -1.71 -1.34 -12.78
CA LYS A 91 -1.17 -2.48 -13.55
C LYS A 91 0.31 -2.32 -13.87
N THR A 92 0.75 -1.07 -13.99
CA THR A 92 2.11 -0.70 -14.38
C THR A 92 2.46 0.58 -13.65
N GLU A 93 3.74 0.83 -13.42
CA GLU A 93 4.19 2.08 -12.82
C GLU A 93 4.32 3.15 -13.92
N LYS A 94 3.49 4.19 -13.84
CA LYS A 94 3.46 5.31 -14.78
C LYS A 94 3.31 6.62 -14.01
N ASP A 95 3.92 7.69 -14.53
CA ASP A 95 3.87 9.05 -13.97
C ASP A 95 2.44 9.59 -13.82
N VAL A 96 1.54 9.25 -14.74
CA VAL A 96 0.13 9.64 -14.70
C VAL A 96 -0.55 9.25 -13.39
N TYR A 97 -0.23 8.09 -12.80
CA TYR A 97 -0.85 7.64 -11.56
C TYR A 97 -0.42 8.49 -10.37
N TYR A 98 0.84 8.93 -10.33
CA TYR A 98 1.33 9.87 -9.31
C TYR A 98 0.64 11.23 -9.45
N LYS A 99 0.56 11.77 -10.68
CA LYS A 99 -0.13 13.04 -10.96
C LYS A 99 -1.59 13.00 -10.52
N MET A 100 -2.31 11.93 -10.85
CA MET A 100 -3.70 11.73 -10.42
C MET A 100 -3.81 11.66 -8.90
N ALA A 101 -2.93 10.91 -8.24
CA ALA A 101 -2.94 10.76 -6.78
C ALA A 101 -2.70 12.10 -6.06
N PHE A 102 -1.71 12.89 -6.51
CA PHE A 102 -1.44 14.20 -5.93
C PHE A 102 -2.54 15.22 -6.22
N ASN A 103 -3.09 15.24 -7.44
CA ASN A 103 -4.23 16.12 -7.75
C ASN A 103 -5.44 15.84 -6.86
N ARG A 104 -5.75 14.57 -6.58
CA ARG A 104 -6.83 14.22 -5.65
C ARG A 104 -6.61 14.77 -4.24
N LEU A 105 -5.37 14.90 -3.79
CA LEU A 105 -5.06 15.54 -2.50
C LEU A 105 -5.24 17.06 -2.60
N ARG A 106 -4.75 17.68 -3.69
CA ARG A 106 -4.90 19.13 -3.91
C ARG A 106 -6.35 19.57 -4.09
N GLU A 107 -7.17 18.79 -4.79
CA GLU A 107 -8.61 19.02 -4.96
C GLU A 107 -9.37 18.99 -3.62
N LYS A 108 -8.86 18.22 -2.65
CA LYS A 108 -9.36 18.22 -1.27
C LYS A 108 -8.82 19.38 -0.42
N GLY A 109 -8.05 20.27 -1.02
CA GLY A 109 -7.45 21.45 -0.41
C GLY A 109 -6.04 21.25 0.10
N TYR A 110 -5.50 20.04 0.19
CA TYR A 110 -4.18 19.83 0.81
C TYR A 110 -3.02 20.49 0.04
N VAL A 111 -2.04 21.02 0.77
CA VAL A 111 -0.82 21.62 0.22
C VAL A 111 0.32 20.62 0.33
N ILE A 112 0.84 20.16 -0.80
CA ILE A 112 1.98 19.23 -0.84
C ILE A 112 3.27 20.05 -0.82
N GLN A 113 4.02 19.95 0.28
CA GLN A 113 5.25 20.70 0.50
C GLN A 113 6.48 20.00 -0.05
N SER A 114 6.50 18.66 0.05
CA SER A 114 7.61 17.86 -0.45
C SER A 114 7.13 16.49 -0.89
N ILE A 115 7.84 15.91 -1.84
CA ILE A 115 7.63 14.55 -2.34
C ILE A 115 8.95 13.81 -2.24
N THR A 116 8.94 12.65 -1.59
CA THR A 116 10.03 11.68 -1.63
C THR A 116 9.55 10.43 -2.34
N CYS A 117 10.22 10.04 -3.42
CA CYS A 117 9.83 8.86 -4.21
C CYS A 117 11.05 8.05 -4.68
N ASP A 118 10.82 6.91 -5.31
CA ASP A 118 11.89 6.23 -6.05
C ASP A 118 12.39 7.14 -7.20
N GLY A 119 13.67 7.03 -7.56
CA GLY A 119 14.41 7.94 -8.44
C GLY A 119 14.02 7.86 -9.92
N ARG A 120 12.80 7.47 -10.23
CA ARG A 120 12.32 7.26 -11.58
C ARG A 120 12.24 8.60 -12.31
N ARG A 121 13.01 8.73 -13.40
CA ARG A 121 13.17 9.97 -14.19
C ARG A 121 11.85 10.66 -14.63
N GLY A 122 10.73 9.94 -14.73
CA GLY A 122 9.41 10.49 -15.08
C GLY A 122 8.58 11.00 -13.91
N VAL A 123 8.89 10.58 -12.68
CA VAL A 123 8.24 11.03 -11.42
C VAL A 123 9.00 12.21 -10.82
N LEU A 124 10.21 12.52 -11.29
CA LEU A 124 11.04 13.59 -10.74
C LEU A 124 10.98 14.92 -11.50
N LYS A 125 10.34 14.98 -12.67
CA LYS A 125 10.22 16.23 -13.44
C LYS A 125 8.94 16.98 -13.06
N ASP A 126 9.12 18.12 -12.39
CA ASP A 126 8.15 19.20 -12.21
C ASP A 126 6.73 18.76 -11.84
N LEU A 127 6.59 17.93 -10.80
CA LEU A 127 5.29 17.75 -10.19
C LEU A 127 4.94 19.01 -9.41
N PHE A 128 4.21 19.90 -10.10
CA PHE A 128 3.55 21.07 -9.53
C PHE A 128 4.49 22.08 -8.83
N ASN A 129 5.75 22.17 -9.28
CA ASN A 129 6.80 22.96 -8.61
C ASN A 129 7.03 22.56 -7.14
N THR A 130 6.67 21.34 -6.75
CA THR A 130 6.90 20.82 -5.41
C THR A 130 8.31 20.25 -5.31
N PRO A 131 9.09 20.63 -4.28
CA PRO A 131 10.38 20.01 -3.97
C PRO A 131 10.28 18.48 -3.96
N THR A 132 11.01 17.84 -4.88
CA THR A 132 10.97 16.39 -5.04
C THR A 132 12.36 15.81 -4.81
N GLN A 133 12.45 14.80 -3.95
CA GLN A 133 13.68 14.13 -3.58
C GLN A 133 13.61 12.63 -3.87
N MET A 134 14.74 12.05 -4.26
CA MET A 134 14.89 10.59 -4.32
C MET A 134 15.02 9.99 -2.91
N CYS A 135 14.27 8.93 -2.65
CA CYS A 135 14.34 8.19 -1.39
C CYS A 135 15.76 7.66 -1.12
N GLN A 136 16.31 7.99 0.05
CA GLN A 136 17.66 7.57 0.44
C GLN A 136 17.82 6.05 0.50
N PHE A 137 16.78 5.31 0.91
CA PHE A 137 16.80 3.85 0.92
C PHE A 137 17.00 3.25 -0.48
N HIS A 138 16.28 3.78 -1.47
CA HIS A 138 16.44 3.40 -2.88
C HIS A 138 17.81 3.83 -3.41
N MET A 139 18.28 5.03 -3.05
CA MET A 139 19.61 5.52 -3.43
C MET A 139 20.72 4.60 -2.93
N VAL A 140 20.71 4.23 -1.64
CA VAL A 140 21.67 3.28 -1.06
C VAL A 140 21.60 1.94 -1.79
N THR A 141 20.40 1.43 -2.07
CA THR A 141 20.22 0.17 -2.79
C THR A 141 20.83 0.21 -4.20
N ILE A 142 20.69 1.33 -4.92
CA ILE A 142 21.29 1.51 -6.25
C ILE A 142 22.82 1.51 -6.15
N VAL A 143 23.39 2.26 -5.20
CA VAL A 143 24.83 2.31 -4.97
C VAL A 143 25.37 0.91 -4.66
N MET A 144 24.72 0.18 -3.73
CA MET A 144 25.14 -1.17 -3.36
C MET A 144 25.09 -2.16 -4.53
N ARG A 145 24.07 -2.07 -5.39
CA ARG A 145 23.98 -2.90 -6.62
C ARG A 145 25.10 -2.59 -7.60
N ALA A 146 25.46 -1.31 -7.77
CA ALA A 146 26.54 -0.90 -8.65
C ALA A 146 27.91 -1.41 -8.17
N LEU A 147 28.16 -1.33 -6.86
CA LEU A 147 29.40 -1.83 -6.26
C LEU A 147 29.54 -3.35 -6.36
N ARG A 148 28.45 -4.10 -6.16
CA ARG A 148 28.47 -5.58 -6.24
C ARG A 148 28.67 -6.13 -7.66
N LYS A 149 28.31 -5.39 -8.70
CA LYS A 149 28.49 -5.82 -10.11
C LYS A 149 29.94 -5.73 -10.61
N LYS A 150 30.85 -5.13 -9.84
CA LYS A 150 32.27 -4.98 -10.19
C LYS A 150 33.16 -6.14 -9.72
N HIS A 151 32.57 -7.18 -9.13
CA HIS A 151 33.24 -8.42 -8.74
C HIS A 151 32.64 -9.62 -9.48
#